data_AF-U3C0G5-F1
#
_entry.id   AF-U3C0G5-F1
#
_cell.length_a   1.000
_cell.length_b   1.000
_cell.length_c   1.000
_cell.angle_alpha   90.00
_cell.angle_beta   90.00
_cell.angle_gamma   90.00
#
_symmetry.space_group_name_H-M   'P 1'
#
loop_
_entity.id
_entity.type
_entity.pdbx_description
1 polymer ?
#
loop_
_entity_poly.entity_id
_entity_poly.type
_entity_poly.pdbx_seq_one_letter_code
_entity_poly.pdbx_strand_id
1 'polypeptide(L)'
;MIKKCLKFLSLTFLAFLLFWWLVLSPVSFPNDKYFRTIISPDHKWKLVIVPVSLTTPLSFIQALQNKSYIVLFDEFDNYVGQSTPFCLMPIDDFNVLFPSKYYKDVGIQPEDCDYEIPTDDKKWWSEIIGFLHY
;
A
#
# COMPACT_ATOMS: atom_id res chain seq x y z
N MET A 1 1.24 -37.78 -16.25
CA MET A 1 2.00 -36.52 -16.33
C MET A 1 1.10 -35.29 -16.19
N ILE A 2 0.04 -35.17 -17.00
CA ILE A 2 -0.92 -34.05 -16.99
C ILE A 2 -1.56 -33.77 -15.61
N LYS A 3 -2.02 -34.79 -14.88
CA LYS A 3 -2.61 -34.61 -13.54
C LYS A 3 -1.63 -34.03 -12.50
N LYS A 4 -0.33 -34.33 -12.61
CA LYS A 4 0.70 -33.78 -11.71
C LYS A 4 0.98 -32.31 -12.03
N CYS A 5 1.03 -31.95 -13.31
CA CYS A 5 1.17 -30.57 -13.76
C CYS A 5 -0.05 -29.72 -13.35
N LEU A 6 -1.27 -30.22 -13.53
CA LEU A 6 -2.49 -29.54 -13.10
C LEU A 6 -2.55 -29.34 -11.57
N LYS A 7 -2.14 -30.36 -10.80
CA LYS A 7 -2.06 -30.24 -9.34
C LYS A 7 -1.02 -29.19 -8.90
N PHE A 8 0.12 -29.10 -9.60
CA PHE A 8 1.14 -28.10 -9.33
C PHE A 8 0.62 -26.68 -9.64
N LEU A 9 0.04 -26.48 -10.82
CA LEU A 9 -0.59 -25.20 -11.20
C LEU A 9 -1.65 -24.75 -10.19
N SER A 10 -2.53 -25.66 -9.78
CA SER A 10 -3.56 -25.38 -8.78
C SER A 10 -2.95 -24.99 -7.43
N LEU A 11 -1.89 -25.67 -6.99
CA LEU A 11 -1.21 -25.35 -5.73
C LEU A 11 -0.53 -23.99 -5.79
N THR A 12 0.14 -23.67 -6.90
CA THR A 12 0.78 -22.35 -7.10
C THR A 12 -0.26 -21.24 -7.12
N PHE A 13 -1.37 -21.44 -7.82
CA PHE A 13 -2.46 -20.47 -7.85
C PHE A 13 -3.08 -20.26 -6.46
N LEU A 14 -3.32 -21.35 -5.71
CA LEU A 14 -3.81 -21.25 -4.34
C LEU A 14 -2.82 -20.52 -3.43
N ALA A 15 -1.52 -20.81 -3.55
CA ALA A 15 -0.49 -20.12 -2.77
C ALA A 15 -0.46 -18.62 -3.10
N PHE A 16 -0.60 -18.25 -4.38
CA PHE A 16 -0.71 -16.85 -4.79
C PHE A 16 -1.95 -16.18 -4.20
N LEU A 17 -3.13 -16.82 -4.25
CA LEU A 17 -4.35 -16.29 -3.65
C LEU A 17 -4.22 -16.13 -2.13
N LEU A 18 -3.61 -17.10 -1.45
CA LEU A 18 -3.37 -17.03 -0.01
C LEU A 18 -2.39 -15.91 0.34
N PHE A 19 -1.34 -15.73 -0.46
CA PHE A 19 -0.40 -14.64 -0.29
C PHE A 19 -1.09 -13.28 -0.49
N TRP A 20 -1.86 -13.14 -1.58
CA TRP A 20 -2.65 -11.94 -1.84
C TRP A 20 -3.60 -11.63 -0.69
N TRP A 21 -4.37 -12.62 -0.25
CA TRP A 21 -5.32 -12.49 0.86
C TRP A 21 -4.64 -12.14 2.17
N LEU A 22 -3.47 -12.73 2.47
CA LEU A 22 -2.80 -12.50 3.75
C LEU A 22 -2.09 -11.13 3.80
N VAL A 23 -1.44 -10.73 2.71
CA VAL A 23 -0.51 -9.60 2.68
C VAL A 23 -1.10 -8.35 2.04
N LEU A 24 -1.79 -8.51 0.91
CA LEU A 24 -2.15 -7.39 0.05
C LEU A 24 -3.58 -6.90 0.32
N SER A 25 -4.52 -7.83 0.56
CA SER A 25 -5.90 -7.44 0.86
C SER A 25 -6.06 -6.47 2.05
N PRO A 26 -5.26 -6.53 3.14
CA PRO A 26 -5.36 -5.54 4.23
C PRO A 26 -5.05 -4.10 3.82
N VAL A 27 -4.37 -3.89 2.69
CA VAL A 27 -3.95 -2.58 2.19
C VAL A 27 -4.53 -2.25 0.81
N SER A 28 -5.57 -2.96 0.40
CA SER A 28 -6.19 -2.81 -0.93
C SER A 28 -7.52 -2.08 -0.91
N PHE A 29 -8.19 -2.00 0.25
CA PHE A 29 -9.57 -1.51 0.36
C PHE A 29 -9.60 -0.24 1.22
N PRO A 30 -9.34 0.93 0.64
CA PRO A 30 -9.32 2.16 1.40
C PRO A 30 -10.74 2.46 1.94
N ASN A 31 -10.82 2.81 3.23
CA ASN A 31 -12.08 3.17 3.90
C ASN A 31 -12.24 4.69 4.05
N ASP A 32 -13.08 5.28 3.20
CA ASP A 32 -13.29 6.72 3.05
C ASP A 32 -13.60 7.48 4.34
N LYS A 33 -14.11 6.79 5.36
CA LYS A 33 -14.53 7.40 6.61
C LYS A 33 -13.36 7.82 7.52
N TYR A 34 -12.15 7.29 7.30
CA TYR A 34 -11.04 7.43 8.25
C TYR A 34 -9.75 7.93 7.62
N PHE A 35 -9.83 8.56 6.45
CA PHE A 35 -8.66 9.12 5.78
C PHE A 35 -8.15 10.38 6.46
N ARG A 36 -6.83 10.48 6.59
CA ARG A 36 -6.13 11.75 6.77
C ARG A 36 -5.37 12.06 5.49
N THR A 37 -5.49 13.29 5.01
CA THR A 37 -4.88 13.72 3.75
C THR A 37 -3.81 14.77 4.00
N ILE A 38 -2.69 14.65 3.31
CA ILE A 38 -1.61 15.65 3.25
C ILE A 38 -1.40 16.02 1.79
N ILE A 39 -1.43 17.31 1.48
CA ILE A 39 -1.24 17.83 0.12
C ILE A 39 0.16 18.46 0.07
N SER A 40 0.91 18.18 -0.99
CA SER A 40 2.22 18.79 -1.19
C SER A 40 2.11 20.30 -1.38
N PRO A 41 3.15 21.08 -1.01
CA PRO A 41 3.12 22.55 -1.18
C PRO A 41 2.91 23.03 -2.61
N ASP A 42 3.27 22.22 -3.61
CA ASP A 42 3.08 22.50 -5.03
C ASP A 42 1.76 21.94 -5.59
N HIS A 43 0.91 21.35 -4.74
CA HIS A 43 -0.37 20.73 -5.07
C HIS A 43 -0.30 19.55 -6.06
N LYS A 44 0.90 19.06 -6.38
CA LYS A 44 1.09 17.95 -7.34
C LYS A 44 0.81 16.58 -6.76
N TRP A 45 0.88 16.46 -5.44
CA TRP A 45 0.83 15.17 -4.75
C TRP A 45 -0.14 15.22 -3.59
N LYS A 46 -0.90 14.15 -3.44
CA LYS A 46 -1.83 13.93 -2.34
C LYS A 46 -1.49 12.61 -1.66
N LEU A 47 -1.07 12.67 -0.41
CA LEU A 47 -0.92 11.51 0.45
C LEU A 47 -2.18 11.26 1.24
N VAL A 48 -2.63 10.02 1.27
CA VAL A 48 -3.78 9.58 2.04
C VAL A 48 -3.31 8.49 3.00
N ILE A 49 -3.44 8.77 4.29
CA ILE A 49 -3.19 7.79 5.36
C ILE A 49 -4.47 6.99 5.54
N VAL A 50 -4.36 5.67 5.41
CA VAL A 50 -5.47 4.74 5.38
C VAL A 50 -5.30 3.69 6.48
N PRO A 51 -6.31 3.50 7.35
CA PRO A 51 -6.24 2.40 8.32
C PRO A 51 -6.30 1.06 7.60
N VAL A 52 -5.60 0.08 8.15
CA VAL A 52 -5.61 -1.29 7.63
C VAL A 52 -7.04 -1.87 7.60
N SER A 53 -7.40 -2.48 6.48
CA SER A 53 -8.72 -3.07 6.24
C SER A 53 -8.88 -4.41 6.96
N LEU A 54 -10.07 -4.69 7.48
CA LEU A 54 -10.40 -5.88 8.27
C LEU A 54 -10.66 -7.13 7.41
N THR A 55 -9.74 -7.47 6.50
CA THR A 55 -9.89 -8.57 5.54
C THR A 55 -9.36 -9.92 6.04
N THR A 56 -8.55 -9.93 7.10
CA THR A 56 -7.97 -11.14 7.70
C THR A 56 -7.96 -11.08 9.23
N PRO A 57 -7.84 -12.22 9.93
CA PRO A 57 -7.64 -12.21 11.38
C PRO A 57 -6.39 -11.44 11.81
N LEU A 58 -5.31 -11.48 11.01
CA LEU A 58 -4.12 -10.70 11.28
C LEU A 58 -4.40 -9.21 11.13
N SER A 59 -5.10 -8.81 10.08
CA SER A 59 -5.41 -7.40 9.83
C SER A 59 -6.40 -6.83 10.84
N PHE A 60 -7.24 -7.67 11.44
CA PHE A 60 -8.03 -7.30 12.62
C PHE A 60 -7.14 -6.91 13.81
N ILE A 61 -6.12 -7.71 14.12
CA ILE A 61 -5.14 -7.36 15.17
C ILE A 61 -4.38 -6.08 14.81
N GLN A 62 -3.96 -5.94 13.54
CA GLN A 62 -3.27 -4.75 13.06
C GLN A 62 -4.14 -3.49 13.19
N ALA A 63 -5.44 -3.59 12.90
CA ALA A 63 -6.38 -2.48 13.06
C ALA A 63 -6.60 -2.10 14.54
N LEU A 64 -6.65 -3.07 15.45
CA LEU A 64 -6.69 -2.79 16.90
C LEU A 64 -5.42 -2.08 17.39
N GLN A 65 -4.30 -2.27 16.69
CA GLN A 65 -3.04 -1.56 16.91
C GLN A 65 -2.97 -0.22 16.16
N ASN A 66 -4.06 0.26 15.55
CA ASN A 66 -4.12 1.48 14.75
C ASN A 66 -3.12 1.52 13.58
N LYS A 67 -2.71 0.36 13.08
CA LYS A 67 -1.78 0.30 11.95
C LYS A 67 -2.43 0.87 10.69
N SER A 68 -1.64 1.62 9.93
CA SER A 68 -2.06 2.30 8.73
C SER A 68 -1.03 2.10 7.61
N TYR A 69 -1.45 2.42 6.39
CA TYR A 69 -0.60 2.51 5.21
C TYR A 69 -0.84 3.85 4.53
N ILE A 70 0.10 4.27 3.69
CA ILE A 70 0.00 5.56 2.99
C ILE A 70 -0.14 5.31 1.50
N VAL A 71 -1.11 5.95 0.89
CA VAL A 71 -1.37 5.93 -0.54
C VAL A 71 -1.02 7.29 -1.13
N LEU A 72 -0.33 7.27 -2.27
CA LEU A 72 0.04 8.45 -3.03
C LEU A 72 -0.86 8.56 -4.27
N PHE A 73 -1.41 9.75 -4.44
CA PHE A 73 -2.13 10.17 -5.63
C PHE A 73 -1.46 11.39 -6.26
N ASP A 74 -1.64 11.56 -7.56
CA ASP A 74 -1.26 12.78 -8.27
C ASP A 74 -2.31 13.89 -8.13
N GLU A 75 -2.08 15.02 -8.77
CA GLU A 75 -2.98 16.19 -8.79
C GLU A 75 -4.35 15.92 -9.43
N PHE A 76 -4.50 14.83 -10.17
CA PHE A 76 -5.73 14.42 -10.82
C PHE A 76 -6.42 13.26 -10.09
N ASP A 77 -6.02 12.99 -8.85
CA ASP A 77 -6.51 11.87 -8.03
C ASP A 77 -6.21 10.48 -8.63
N ASN A 78 -5.26 10.34 -9.55
CA ASN A 78 -4.84 9.03 -10.04
C ASN A 78 -3.95 8.35 -9.02
N TYR A 79 -4.15 7.05 -8.82
CA TYR A 79 -3.30 6.23 -7.97
C TYR A 79 -1.88 6.13 -8.54
N VAL A 80 -0.90 6.57 -7.74
CA VAL A 80 0.53 6.50 -8.08
C VAL A 80 1.15 5.28 -7.40
N GLY A 81 0.91 5.08 -6.12
CA GLY A 81 1.50 3.97 -5.38
C GLY A 81 1.15 4.01 -3.90
N GLN A 82 1.75 3.12 -3.12
CA GLN A 82 1.55 3.08 -1.68
C GLN A 82 2.76 2.53 -0.94
N SER A 83 2.77 2.78 0.37
CA SER A 83 3.72 2.22 1.32
C SER A 83 3.79 0.70 1.24
N THR A 84 4.92 0.14 1.68
CA THR A 84 5.10 -1.31 1.72
C THR A 84 4.01 -2.01 2.55
N PRO A 85 3.39 -3.11 2.06
CA PRO A 85 2.47 -3.91 2.86
C PRO A 85 3.19 -4.74 3.93
N PHE A 86 4.52 -4.81 3.87
CA PHE A 86 5.34 -5.68 4.72
C PHE A 86 5.75 -5.03 6.03
N CYS A 87 5.68 -3.70 6.14
CA CYS A 87 5.86 -2.98 7.39
C CYS A 87 4.71 -2.00 7.62
N LEU A 88 3.72 -2.45 8.39
CA LEU A 88 2.59 -1.62 8.82
C LEU A 88 2.80 -1.20 10.27
N MET A 89 2.58 0.08 10.54
CA MET A 89 2.75 0.68 11.87
C MET A 89 1.69 1.77 12.09
N PRO A 90 1.47 2.19 13.34
CA PRO A 90 0.70 3.41 13.63
C PRO A 90 1.35 4.62 12.97
N ILE A 91 0.55 5.50 12.37
CA ILE A 91 1.04 6.70 11.69
C ILE A 91 0.49 7.91 12.42
N ASP A 92 1.14 8.26 13.53
CA ASP A 92 0.76 9.38 14.40
C ASP A 92 1.57 10.65 14.07
N ASP A 93 2.89 10.51 13.94
CA ASP A 93 3.82 11.58 13.52
C ASP A 93 4.87 11.00 12.54
N PHE A 94 5.16 11.74 11.48
CA PHE A 94 6.12 11.32 10.45
C PHE A 94 6.56 12.50 9.59
N ASN A 95 7.77 12.40 9.06
CA ASN A 95 8.27 13.35 8.07
C ASN A 95 7.94 12.88 6.65
N VAL A 96 7.61 13.83 5.79
CA VAL A 96 7.39 13.61 4.35
C VAL A 96 8.37 14.43 3.55
N LEU A 97 9.06 13.76 2.62
CA LEU A 97 9.85 14.37 1.57
C LEU A 97 9.12 14.19 0.25
N PHE A 98 8.48 15.25 -0.25
CA PHE A 98 7.83 15.22 -1.56
C PHE A 98 8.85 15.28 -2.71
N PRO A 99 8.47 14.77 -3.90
CA PRO A 99 9.28 14.83 -5.10
C PRO A 99 9.72 16.25 -5.43
N SER A 100 10.95 16.36 -5.92
CA SER A 100 11.59 17.60 -6.36
C SER A 100 12.46 17.33 -7.58
N LYS A 101 13.11 18.37 -8.10
CA LYS A 101 14.06 18.25 -9.23
C LYS A 101 15.19 17.24 -8.95
N TYR A 102 15.55 17.01 -7.69
CA TYR A 102 16.69 16.19 -7.29
C TYR A 102 16.30 14.86 -6.64
N TYR A 103 15.02 14.68 -6.31
CA TYR A 103 14.51 13.49 -5.64
C TYR A 103 13.15 13.15 -6.24
N LYS A 104 13.03 11.97 -6.84
CA LYS A 104 11.85 11.62 -7.64
C LYS A 104 10.73 10.99 -6.83
N ASP A 105 11.06 10.38 -5.71
CA ASP A 105 10.12 9.56 -4.95
C ASP A 105 9.45 10.40 -3.86
N VAL A 106 8.44 9.83 -3.20
CA VAL A 106 7.97 10.36 -1.92
C VAL A 106 8.64 9.57 -0.81
N GLY A 107 9.49 10.23 -0.03
CA GLY A 107 10.12 9.68 1.16
C GLY A 107 9.21 9.86 2.35
N ILE A 108 8.98 8.79 3.11
CA ILE A 108 8.16 8.82 4.33
C ILE A 108 8.99 8.23 5.45
N GLN A 109 9.15 9.02 6.51
CA GLN A 109 9.98 8.69 7.66
C GLN A 109 9.15 8.72 8.96
N PRO A 110 8.46 7.62 9.30
CA PRO A 110 7.81 7.40 10.58
C PRO A 110 8.80 6.81 11.60
N GLU A 111 8.34 6.50 12.82
CA GLU A 111 9.22 6.03 13.90
C GLU A 111 9.86 4.65 13.65
N ASP A 112 9.12 3.70 13.06
CA ASP A 112 9.55 2.29 13.02
C ASP A 112 10.13 1.84 11.67
N CYS A 113 9.62 2.39 10.55
CA CYS A 113 9.95 1.89 9.21
C CYS A 113 9.94 3.00 8.15
N ASP A 114 11.12 3.40 7.70
CA ASP A 114 11.27 4.31 6.57
C ASP A 114 10.85 3.62 5.26
N TYR A 115 10.17 4.34 4.37
CA TYR A 115 9.87 3.83 3.04
C TYR A 115 9.73 4.95 2.01
N GLU A 116 9.94 4.57 0.76
CA GLU A 116 9.82 5.43 -0.40
C GLU A 116 8.68 4.92 -1.30
N ILE A 117 7.85 5.84 -1.79
CA ILE A 117 6.84 5.57 -2.81
C ILE A 117 7.37 6.15 -4.13
N PRO A 118 7.79 5.30 -5.09
CA PRO A 118 8.26 5.79 -6.37
C PRO A 118 7.13 6.43 -7.17
N THR A 119 7.44 7.50 -7.89
CA THR A 119 6.48 8.20 -8.76
C THR A 119 6.56 7.76 -10.21
N ASP A 120 7.76 7.41 -10.68
CA ASP A 120 8.01 6.96 -12.06
C ASP A 120 7.72 5.45 -12.22
N ASP A 121 8.29 4.60 -11.34
CA ASP A 121 8.24 3.14 -11.44
C ASP A 121 7.57 2.50 -10.22
N LYS A 122 6.28 2.18 -10.37
CA LYS A 122 5.47 1.59 -9.29
C LYS A 122 6.10 0.31 -8.76
N LYS A 123 6.06 0.11 -7.44
CA LYS A 123 6.43 -1.18 -6.85
C LYS A 123 5.39 -2.22 -7.27
N TRP A 124 5.81 -3.48 -7.42
CA TRP A 124 4.95 -4.56 -7.92
C TRP A 124 3.65 -4.73 -7.11
N TRP A 125 3.64 -4.49 -5.80
CA TRP A 125 2.40 -4.55 -5.01
C TRP A 125 1.45 -3.40 -5.38
N SER A 126 1.99 -2.20 -5.60
CA SER A 126 1.22 -1.05 -6.06
C SER A 126 0.69 -1.25 -7.47
N GLU A 127 1.43 -1.90 -8.36
CA GLU A 127 0.91 -2.26 -9.68
C GLU A 127 -0.31 -3.17 -9.60
N ILE A 128 -0.22 -4.24 -8.79
CA ILE A 128 -1.32 -5.20 -8.67
C ILE A 128 -2.52 -4.57 -7.95
N ILE A 129 -2.29 -3.83 -6.85
CA ILE A 129 -3.36 -3.15 -6.11
C ILE A 129 -4.02 -2.08 -6.98
N GLY A 130 -3.22 -1.28 -7.69
CA GLY A 130 -3.71 -0.31 -8.66
C GLY A 130 -4.62 -1.00 -9.66
N PHE A 131 -4.12 -1.99 -10.39
CA PHE A 131 -4.91 -2.72 -11.39
C PHE A 131 -6.24 -3.29 -10.88
N LEU A 132 -6.32 -3.72 -9.62
CA LEU A 132 -7.53 -4.33 -9.06
C LEU A 132 -8.49 -3.34 -8.40
N HIS A 133 -8.01 -2.19 -7.93
CA HIS A 133 -8.78 -1.32 -7.02
C HIS A 133 -8.77 0.17 -7.36
N TYR A 134 -7.90 0.64 -8.27
CA TYR A 134 -7.78 2.05 -8.66
C TYR A 134 -7.70 2.23 -10.17
#